data_AF-A0A2G8KWB2-F1
#
_entry.id   AF-A0A2G8KWB2-F1
#
_cell.length_a   1.000
_cell.length_b   1.000
_cell.length_c   1.000
_cell.angle_alpha   90.00
_cell.angle_beta   90.00
_cell.angle_gamma   90.00
#
_symmetry.space_group_name_H-M   'P 1'
#
loop_
_entity.id
_entity.type
_entity.pdbx_description
1 polymer ?
#
loop_
_entity_poly.entity_id
_entity_poly.type
_entity_poly.pdbx_seq_one_letter_code
_entity_poly.pdbx_strand_id
1 'polypeptide(L)'
;MLDQLTDRCATMCLLVTLSVFYPDYMFWFQLSMALDVASHWLHLHCSTMQGQTSHKFIDASGNPVLRIYYTSRPFLFFMCAGNELFYAMLYLLYFQDGPPIFGIVGMFELVAYMTAPIALAKSAISLVHLIVASRNMAIIDGAEREAASQKSK
;
A
#
# COMPACT_ATOMS: atom_id res chain seq x y z
N MET A 1 7.63 8.80 -10.39
CA MET A 1 6.68 7.81 -10.96
C MET A 1 7.37 6.50 -11.30
N LEU A 2 8.47 6.50 -12.06
CA LEU A 2 9.17 5.26 -12.42
C LEU A 2 9.66 4.46 -11.19
N ASP A 3 10.33 5.13 -10.26
CA ASP A 3 10.84 4.56 -9.00
C ASP A 3 9.73 3.87 -8.17
N GLN A 4 8.63 4.59 -7.94
CA GLN A 4 7.47 4.03 -7.25
C GLN A 4 6.85 2.85 -8.00
N LEU A 5 6.84 2.84 -9.33
CA LEU A 5 6.30 1.71 -10.10
C LEU A 5 7.19 0.47 -9.98
N THR A 6 8.52 0.65 -10.05
CA THR A 6 9.47 -0.45 -9.94
C THR A 6 9.42 -1.13 -8.58
N ASP A 7 9.27 -0.37 -7.49
CA ASP A 7 9.14 -0.93 -6.13
C ASP A 7 7.91 -1.83 -5.99
N ARG A 8 6.79 -1.44 -6.63
CA ARG A 8 5.53 -2.20 -6.58
C ARG A 8 5.62 -3.47 -7.39
N CYS A 9 6.19 -3.39 -8.59
CA CYS A 9 6.45 -4.57 -9.41
C CYS A 9 7.36 -5.56 -8.67
N ALA A 10 8.42 -5.08 -8.01
CA ALA A 10 9.31 -5.94 -7.22
C ALA A 10 8.58 -6.63 -6.07
N THR A 11 7.79 -5.87 -5.30
CA THR A 11 6.99 -6.40 -4.18
C THR A 11 5.94 -7.41 -4.65
N MET A 12 5.29 -7.16 -5.79
CA MET A 12 4.32 -8.09 -6.39
C MET A 12 4.99 -9.40 -6.80
N CYS A 13 6.15 -9.35 -7.46
CA CYS A 13 6.89 -10.57 -7.82
C CYS A 13 7.21 -11.41 -6.58
N LEU A 14 7.67 -10.78 -5.49
CA LEU A 14 7.95 -11.45 -4.23
C LEU A 14 6.69 -12.07 -3.60
N LEU A 15 5.58 -11.33 -3.57
CA LEU A 15 4.29 -11.81 -3.04
C LEU A 15 3.74 -13.00 -3.84
N VAL A 16 3.90 -13.00 -5.16
CA VAL A 16 3.53 -14.15 -6.01
C VAL A 16 4.39 -15.37 -5.67
N THR A 17 5.70 -15.21 -5.50
CA THR A 17 6.57 -16.32 -5.05
C THR A 17 6.14 -16.84 -3.68
N LEU A 18 5.85 -15.96 -2.73
CA LEU A 18 5.35 -16.35 -1.40
C LEU A 18 4.01 -17.07 -1.47
N SER A 19 3.12 -16.70 -2.39
CA SER A 19 1.84 -17.38 -2.58
C SER A 19 1.99 -18.83 -3.05
N VAL A 20 3.09 -19.15 -3.74
CA VAL A 20 3.43 -20.53 -4.15
C VAL A 20 4.01 -21.31 -2.96
N PHE A 21 4.83 -20.67 -2.13
CA PHE A 21 5.46 -21.32 -0.95
C PHE A 21 4.47 -21.55 0.20
N TYR A 22 3.52 -20.63 0.37
CA TYR A 22 2.54 -20.62 1.46
C TYR A 22 1.11 -20.57 0.88
N PRO A 23 0.63 -21.66 0.27
CA PRO A 23 -0.64 -21.68 -0.44
C PRO A 23 -1.84 -21.38 0.46
N ASP A 24 -1.78 -21.76 1.75
CA ASP A 24 -2.84 -21.47 2.73
C ASP A 24 -3.08 -19.97 2.95
N TYR A 25 -2.05 -19.14 2.71
CA TYR A 25 -2.12 -17.68 2.86
C TYR A 25 -2.23 -16.94 1.53
N MET A 26 -2.39 -17.65 0.41
CA MET A 26 -2.46 -17.07 -0.95
C MET A 26 -3.49 -15.95 -1.06
N PHE A 27 -4.68 -16.13 -0.47
CA PHE A 27 -5.73 -15.12 -0.48
C PHE A 27 -5.27 -13.79 0.12
N TRP A 28 -4.52 -13.82 1.23
CA TRP A 28 -4.04 -12.63 1.91
C TRP A 28 -2.97 -11.91 1.09
N PHE A 29 -2.05 -12.65 0.47
CA PHE A 29 -1.07 -12.06 -0.43
C PHE A 29 -1.72 -11.42 -1.66
N GLN A 30 -2.72 -12.08 -2.26
CA GLN A 30 -3.50 -11.54 -3.37
C GLN A 30 -4.25 -10.27 -2.98
N LEU A 31 -4.90 -10.27 -1.82
CA LEU A 31 -5.60 -9.10 -1.30
C LEU A 31 -4.61 -7.94 -1.07
N SER A 32 -3.46 -8.21 -0.46
CA SER A 32 -2.42 -7.19 -0.23
C SER A 32 -1.93 -6.60 -1.55
N MET A 33 -1.66 -7.43 -2.57
CA MET A 33 -1.25 -6.96 -3.91
C MET A 33 -2.34 -6.09 -4.56
N ALA A 34 -3.59 -6.55 -4.53
CA ALA A 34 -4.71 -5.83 -5.15
C ALA A 34 -4.94 -4.47 -4.47
N LEU A 35 -4.92 -4.41 -3.15
CA LEU A 35 -5.07 -3.17 -2.39
C LEU A 35 -3.93 -2.19 -2.69
N ASP A 36 -2.71 -2.67 -2.77
CA ASP A 36 -1.55 -1.82 -2.99
C ASP A 36 -1.56 -1.20 -4.39
N VAL A 37 -1.86 -1.99 -5.43
CA VAL A 37 -1.98 -1.51 -6.82
C VAL A 37 -3.17 -0.56 -6.98
N ALA A 38 -4.35 -0.95 -6.50
CA ALA A 38 -5.57 -0.16 -6.66
C ALA A 38 -5.49 1.20 -5.95
N SER A 39 -4.97 1.23 -4.72
CA SER A 39 -4.82 2.47 -3.95
C SER A 39 -3.91 3.48 -4.64
N HIS A 40 -2.77 3.01 -5.14
CA HIS A 40 -1.79 3.87 -5.82
C HIS A 40 -2.28 4.33 -7.18
N TRP A 41 -2.90 3.44 -7.97
CA TRP A 41 -3.42 3.80 -9.28
C TRP A 41 -4.54 4.85 -9.17
N LEU A 42 -5.50 4.65 -8.26
CA LEU A 42 -6.59 5.59 -8.04
C LEU A 42 -6.08 6.94 -7.51
N HIS A 43 -5.10 6.94 -6.60
CA HIS A 43 -4.52 8.18 -6.10
C HIS A 43 -3.78 8.95 -7.20
N LEU A 44 -3.00 8.27 -8.04
CA LEU A 44 -2.28 8.86 -9.16
C LEU A 44 -3.23 9.39 -10.24
N HIS A 45 -4.30 8.65 -10.52
CA HIS A 45 -5.36 9.07 -11.44
C HIS A 45 -6.08 10.32 -10.91
N CYS A 46 -6.52 10.30 -9.65
CA CYS A 46 -7.14 11.46 -9.01
C CYS A 46 -6.23 12.68 -9.01
N SER A 47 -4.94 12.52 -8.70
CA SER A 47 -3.97 13.62 -8.69
C SER A 47 -3.80 14.23 -10.08
N THR A 48 -3.80 13.41 -11.13
CA THR A 48 -3.74 13.88 -12.52
C THR A 48 -4.99 14.67 -12.92
N MET A 49 -6.18 14.17 -12.57
CA MET A 49 -7.45 14.86 -12.84
C MET A 49 -7.64 16.14 -12.01
N GLN A 50 -7.16 16.15 -10.78
CA GLN A 50 -7.24 17.29 -9.86
C GLN A 50 -6.42 18.49 -10.36
N GLY A 51 -5.33 18.25 -11.10
CA GLY A 51 -4.62 19.30 -11.83
C GLY A 51 -5.49 20.06 -12.84
N GLN A 52 -6.69 19.57 -13.16
CA GLN A 52 -7.65 20.20 -14.07
C GLN A 52 -8.91 20.79 -13.41
N THR A 53 -9.30 20.40 -12.18
CA THR A 53 -10.57 20.81 -11.56
C THR A 53 -10.44 21.07 -10.04
N SER A 54 -10.50 22.34 -9.62
CA SER A 54 -9.91 22.79 -8.33
C SER A 54 -10.87 22.97 -7.12
N HIS A 55 -12.19 22.79 -7.20
CA HIS A 55 -13.08 23.45 -6.19
C HIS A 55 -13.84 22.60 -5.16
N LYS A 56 -13.80 21.25 -5.17
CA LYS A 56 -14.60 20.42 -4.22
C LYS A 56 -13.92 19.14 -3.69
N PHE A 57 -12.59 19.14 -3.59
CA PHE A 57 -11.88 17.92 -3.20
C PHE A 57 -11.91 17.69 -1.68
N ILE A 58 -12.13 16.44 -1.25
CA ILE A 58 -11.90 16.04 0.14
C ILE A 58 -10.39 15.83 0.27
N ASP A 59 -9.72 16.76 0.93
CA ASP A 59 -8.29 16.65 1.14
C ASP A 59 -7.98 15.42 2.01
N ALA A 60 -7.17 14.50 1.47
CA ALA A 60 -6.67 13.34 2.20
C ALA A 60 -5.86 13.73 3.45
N SER A 61 -5.45 15.00 3.55
CA SER A 61 -4.82 15.61 4.72
C SER A 61 -5.73 15.72 5.96
N GLY A 62 -7.06 15.54 5.80
CA GLY A 62 -8.02 15.58 6.92
C GLY A 62 -7.88 14.41 7.91
N ASN A 63 -7.24 13.31 7.51
CA ASN A 63 -6.97 12.20 8.42
C ASN A 63 -5.57 12.34 9.05
N PRO A 64 -5.45 12.58 10.37
CA PRO A 64 -4.16 12.83 11.03
C PRO A 64 -3.14 11.69 10.82
N VAL A 65 -3.62 10.46 10.62
CA VAL A 65 -2.77 9.30 10.30
C VAL A 65 -2.10 9.43 8.93
N LEU A 66 -2.85 9.83 7.90
CA LEU A 66 -2.27 10.06 6.56
C LEU A 66 -1.36 11.29 6.57
N ARG A 67 -1.69 12.31 7.36
CA ARG A 67 -0.83 13.49 7.49
C ARG A 67 0.52 13.12 8.07
N ILE A 68 0.58 12.31 9.14
CA ILE A 68 1.86 11.83 9.70
C ILE A 68 2.62 10.95 8.70
N TYR A 69 1.90 10.07 7.99
CA TYR A 69 2.45 9.18 6.97
C TYR A 69 3.19 9.94 5.86
N TYR A 70 2.62 11.06 5.39
CA TYR A 70 3.21 11.88 4.31
C TYR A 70 4.10 13.03 4.81
N THR A 71 3.92 13.52 6.04
CA THR A 71 4.72 14.64 6.58
C THR A 71 6.14 14.20 6.97
N SER A 72 6.32 12.94 7.35
CA SER A 72 7.60 12.44 7.86
C SER A 72 8.26 11.42 6.94
N ARG A 73 9.23 11.88 6.15
CA ARG A 73 10.06 11.02 5.27
C ARG A 73 10.65 9.79 5.98
N PRO A 74 11.17 9.89 7.22
CA PRO A 74 11.70 8.73 7.94
C PRO A 74 10.64 7.66 8.25
N PHE A 75 9.41 8.09 8.55
CA PHE A 75 8.31 7.17 8.85
C PHE A 75 7.85 6.43 7.59
N LEU A 76 7.72 7.13 6.46
CA LEU A 76 7.41 6.51 5.17
C LEU A 76 8.46 5.46 4.80
N PHE A 77 9.75 5.80 4.95
CA PHE A 77 10.85 4.88 4.70
C PHE A 77 10.77 3.66 5.62
N PHE A 78 10.55 3.85 6.93
CA PHE A 78 10.44 2.77 7.89
C PHE A 78 9.25 1.83 7.59
N MET A 79 8.11 2.38 7.19
CA MET A 79 6.94 1.60 6.80
C MET A 79 7.18 0.78 5.52
N CYS A 80 7.84 1.37 4.51
CA CYS A 80 8.19 0.65 3.29
C CYS A 80 9.25 -0.43 3.55
N ALA A 81 10.35 -0.06 4.20
CA ALA A 81 11.45 -0.97 4.53
C ALA A 81 10.98 -2.11 5.44
N GLY A 82 10.17 -1.83 6.46
CA GLY A 82 9.63 -2.86 7.35
C GLY A 82 8.69 -3.83 6.63
N ASN A 83 7.88 -3.34 5.70
CA ASN A 83 7.02 -4.19 4.87
C ASN A 83 7.81 -5.08 3.90
N GLU A 84 8.82 -4.52 3.21
CA GLU A 84 9.70 -5.32 2.36
C GLU A 84 10.49 -6.34 3.17
N LEU A 85 11.00 -5.93 4.34
CA LEU A 85 11.72 -6.81 5.25
C LEU A 85 10.83 -7.95 5.74
N PHE A 86 9.55 -7.70 6.04
CA PHE A 86 8.60 -8.76 6.41
C PHE A 86 8.47 -9.84 5.32
N TYR A 87 8.21 -9.43 4.07
CA TYR A 87 8.07 -10.39 2.97
C TYR A 87 9.40 -11.09 2.63
N ALA A 88 10.53 -10.38 2.74
CA ALA A 88 11.86 -10.97 2.58
C ALA A 88 12.16 -12.01 3.67
N MET A 89 11.79 -11.74 4.93
CA MET A 89 11.97 -12.71 6.02
C MET A 89 11.05 -13.92 5.84
N LEU A 90 9.79 -13.76 5.42
CA LEU A 90 8.92 -14.89 5.10
C LEU A 90 9.49 -15.78 3.99
N TYR A 91 10.16 -15.17 3.01
CA TYR A 91 10.84 -15.91 1.95
C TYR A 91 12.03 -16.71 2.50
N LEU A 92 12.86 -16.11 3.36
CA LEU A 92 14.00 -16.81 3.98
C LEU A 92 13.54 -17.92 4.93
N LEU A 93 12.49 -17.68 5.71
CA LEU A 93 11.89 -18.65 6.64
C LEU A 93 11.45 -19.94 5.95
N TYR A 94 11.07 -19.87 4.67
CA TYR A 94 10.72 -21.06 3.92
C TYR A 94 11.93 -22.02 3.74
N PHE A 95 13.14 -21.48 3.67
CA PHE A 95 14.36 -22.28 3.46
C PHE A 95 15.09 -22.63 4.75
N GLN A 96 15.14 -21.71 5.72
CA GLN A 96 15.90 -21.86 6.96
C GLN A 96 15.36 -20.89 8.02
N ASP A 97 15.28 -21.32 9.27
CA ASP A 97 14.78 -20.47 10.38
C ASP A 97 15.79 -19.39 10.85
N GLY A 98 17.03 -19.50 10.39
CA GLY A 98 18.16 -18.66 10.77
C GLY A 98 18.87 -19.17 12.03
N PRO A 99 20.00 -18.55 12.43
CA PRO A 99 20.70 -18.92 13.67
C PRO A 99 19.77 -18.71 14.88
N PRO A 100 19.74 -19.66 15.84
CA PRO A 100 18.88 -19.55 17.01
C PRO A 100 19.35 -18.40 17.91
N ILE A 101 18.46 -17.44 18.14
CA ILE A 101 18.65 -16.38 19.14
C ILE A 101 18.10 -16.89 20.47
N PHE A 102 18.89 -16.76 21.53
CA PHE A 102 18.58 -17.30 22.87
C PHE A 102 18.32 -18.81 22.93
N GLY A 103 18.70 -19.56 21.89
CA GLY A 103 18.55 -21.02 21.82
C GLY A 103 17.12 -21.52 21.58
N ILE A 104 16.15 -20.63 21.34
CA ILE A 104 14.72 -20.98 21.29
C ILE A 104 14.03 -20.48 20.01
N VAL A 105 14.41 -19.31 19.48
CA VAL A 105 13.72 -18.68 18.34
C VAL A 105 14.70 -18.41 17.20
N GLY A 106 14.31 -18.74 15.97
CA GLY A 106 15.11 -18.42 14.78
C GLY A 106 15.21 -16.91 14.56
N MET A 107 16.39 -16.40 14.18
CA MET A 107 16.57 -14.96 13.92
C MET A 107 15.57 -14.42 12.90
N PHE A 108 15.30 -15.15 11.83
CA PHE A 108 14.38 -14.69 10.78
C PHE A 108 12.93 -14.70 11.25
N GLU A 109 12.58 -15.63 12.13
CA GLU A 109 11.25 -15.71 12.75
C GLU A 109 11.00 -14.50 13.64
N LEU A 110 11.97 -14.15 14.48
CA LEU A 110 11.88 -12.97 15.34
C LEU A 110 11.71 -11.68 14.51
N VAL A 111 12.50 -11.51 13.46
CA VAL A 111 12.41 -10.31 12.60
C VAL A 111 11.08 -10.29 11.85
N ALA A 112 10.58 -11.43 11.36
CA ALA A 112 9.27 -11.52 10.73
C ALA A 112 8.15 -11.12 11.70
N TYR A 113 8.16 -11.61 12.94
CA TYR A 113 7.17 -11.21 13.96
C TYR A 113 7.24 -9.72 14.31
N MET A 114 8.44 -9.15 14.41
CA MET A 114 8.62 -7.72 14.68
C MET A 114 8.14 -6.83 13.52
N THR A 115 8.26 -7.31 12.29
CA THR A 115 7.89 -6.56 11.07
C THR A 115 6.45 -6.81 10.60
N ALA A 116 5.81 -7.90 11.05
CA ALA A 116 4.41 -8.20 10.81
C ALA A 116 3.42 -7.06 11.16
N PRO A 117 3.50 -6.41 12.34
CA PRO A 117 2.59 -5.29 12.65
C PRO A 117 2.81 -4.08 11.71
N ILE A 118 4.04 -3.89 11.21
CA ILE A 118 4.36 -2.83 10.25
C ILE A 118 3.70 -3.13 8.90
N ALA A 119 3.79 -4.37 8.42
CA ALA A 119 3.14 -4.80 7.18
C ALA A 119 1.62 -4.66 7.27
N LEU A 120 1.01 -5.09 8.39
CA LEU A 120 -0.43 -4.92 8.63
C LEU A 120 -0.85 -3.46 8.68
N ALA A 121 -0.11 -2.62 9.42
CA ALA A 121 -0.37 -1.19 9.48
C ALA A 121 -0.25 -0.54 8.10
N LYS A 122 0.73 -0.94 7.28
CA LYS A 122 0.88 -0.44 5.90
C LYS A 122 -0.33 -0.83 5.05
N SER A 123 -0.76 -2.09 5.09
CA SER A 123 -1.94 -2.56 4.35
C SER A 123 -3.22 -1.84 4.79
N ALA A 124 -3.39 -1.57 6.09
CA ALA A 124 -4.51 -0.78 6.60
C ALA A 124 -4.48 0.66 6.09
N ILE A 125 -3.31 1.30 6.07
CA ILE A 125 -3.14 2.65 5.50
C ILE A 125 -3.47 2.65 4.01
N SER A 126 -3.00 1.65 3.24
CA SER A 126 -3.33 1.51 1.81
C SER A 126 -4.84 1.35 1.59
N LEU A 127 -5.55 0.65 2.47
CA LEU A 127 -7.02 0.53 2.42
C LEU A 127 -7.71 1.87 2.67
N VAL A 128 -7.28 2.62 3.69
CA VAL A 128 -7.81 3.98 3.93
C VAL A 128 -7.54 4.88 2.74
N HIS A 129 -6.34 4.78 2.15
CA HIS A 129 -5.95 5.53 0.97
C HIS A 129 -6.84 5.20 -0.23
N LEU A 130 -7.15 3.93 -0.43
CA LEU A 130 -8.08 3.46 -1.45
C LEU A 130 -9.48 4.05 -1.27
N ILE A 131 -10.01 4.03 -0.04
CA ILE A 131 -11.34 4.59 0.27
C ILE A 131 -11.38 6.09 -0.01
N VAL A 132 -10.36 6.83 0.41
CA VAL A 132 -10.28 8.28 0.17
C VAL A 132 -10.16 8.58 -1.34
N ALA A 133 -9.30 7.88 -2.05
CA ALA A 133 -9.12 8.05 -3.50
C ALA A 133 -10.41 7.72 -4.28
N SER A 134 -11.11 6.64 -3.92
CA SER A 134 -12.37 6.27 -4.58
C SER A 134 -13.47 7.32 -4.38
N ARG A 135 -13.60 7.89 -3.17
CA ARG A 135 -14.56 8.99 -2.90
C ARG A 135 -14.22 10.22 -3.71
N ASN A 136 -12.94 10.55 -3.80
CA ASN A 136 -12.46 11.68 -4.56
C ASN A 136 -12.70 11.53 -6.06
N MET A 137 -12.49 10.32 -6.62
CA MET A 137 -12.84 10.01 -8.00
C MET A 137 -14.34 10.20 -8.27
N ALA A 138 -15.21 9.70 -7.38
CA ALA A 138 -16.65 9.86 -7.52
C ALA A 138 -17.10 11.34 -7.52
N ILE A 139 -16.41 12.19 -6.75
CA ILE A 139 -16.67 13.64 -6.74
C ILE A 139 -16.28 14.28 -8.08
N ILE A 140 -15.12 13.92 -8.62
CA ILE A 140 -14.67 14.42 -9.93
C ILE A 140 -15.65 14.00 -11.03
N ASP A 141 -16.02 12.72 -11.07
CA ASP A 141 -16.98 12.19 -12.05
C ASP A 141 -18.33 12.91 -11.99
N GLY A 142 -18.81 13.22 -10.77
CA GLY A 142 -20.03 14.00 -10.57
C GLY A 142 -19.91 15.42 -11.13
N ALA A 143 -18.81 16.10 -10.84
CA ALA A 143 -18.55 17.47 -11.31
C ALA A 143 -18.42 17.54 -12.84
N GLU A 144 -17.76 16.57 -13.46
CA GLU A 144 -17.63 16.49 -14.93
C GLU A 144 -18.99 16.31 -15.61
N ARG A 145 -19.87 15.46 -15.05
CA ARG A 145 -21.23 15.26 -15.55
C ARG A 145 -22.11 16.51 -15.43
N GLU A 146 -22.00 17.23 -14.31
CA GLU A 146 -22.70 18.51 -14.13
C GLU A 146 -22.25 19.55 -15.16
N ALA A 147 -20.93 19.69 -15.37
CA ALA A 147 -20.36 20.61 -16.35
C ALA A 147 -20.76 20.24 -17.79
N ALA A 148 -20.81 18.95 -18.13
CA ALA A 148 -21.29 18.47 -19.43
C ALA A 148 -22.78 18.78 -19.65
N SER A 149 -23.61 18.62 -18.61
CA SER A 149 -25.04 18.96 -18.67
C SER A 149 -25.28 20.46 -18.87
N GLN A 150 -24.47 21.32 -18.24
CA GLN A 150 -24.56 22.77 -18.41
C GLN A 150 -24.14 23.23 -19.81
N LYS A 151 -23.18 22.57 -20.46
CA LYS A 151 -22.76 22.87 -21.85
C LYS A 151 -23.79 22.45 -22.90
N SER A 152 -24.70 21.55 -22.57
CA SER A 152 -25.76 21.07 -23.47
C SER A 152 -27.05 21.89 -23.41
N LYS A 153 -27.13 22.87 -22.52
CA LYS A 153 -28.24 23.84 -22.42
C LYS A 153 -27.82 25.16 -23.04
#